data_AF-A0AAD6CQ43-F1
#
_entry.id   AF-A0AAD6CQ43-F1
#
_cell.length_a   1.000
_cell.length_b   1.000
_cell.length_c   1.000
_cell.angle_alpha   90.00
_cell.angle_beta   90.00
_cell.angle_gamma   90.00
#
_symmetry.space_group_name_H-M   'P 1'
#
loop_
_entity.id
_entity.type
_entity.pdbx_description
1 polymer ?
#
loop_
_entity_poly.entity_id
_entity_poly.type
_entity_poly.pdbx_seq_one_letter_code
_entity_poly.pdbx_strand_id
1 'polypeptide(L)'
;MASASKMIVRPTLFWCLPCLRLDVQHFKPEEGKMFEISCVIDTHLIRTRCIACAPKHGRICETTSEAMEGNAYGLVRNLHWLSPLFDEEQALETRVAAAKLQRDLCRSFLHVESMHRDAHKIAGRRLFRNQVGAEDYKKLVAERQPALAPIPDESTSPDLQTRFLADNMLRLWIGEVGYFEWRNALRIFNDGRKKLVRGGGPGEDY
;
A
#
# COMPACT_ATOMS: atom_id res chain seq x y z
N MET A 1 -27.99 25.20 15.18
CA MET A 1 -27.73 23.99 14.38
C MET A 1 -26.23 23.77 14.37
N ALA A 2 -25.72 22.77 15.10
CA ALA A 2 -24.30 22.47 15.13
C ALA A 2 -23.87 21.90 13.77
N SER A 3 -22.94 22.57 13.10
CA SER A 3 -22.30 22.05 11.88
C SER A 3 -21.49 20.82 12.26
N ALA A 4 -21.96 19.64 11.89
CA ALA A 4 -21.21 18.40 12.09
C ALA A 4 -19.91 18.49 11.31
N SER A 5 -18.77 18.57 12.00
CA SER A 5 -17.46 18.61 11.38
C SER A 5 -17.26 17.37 10.50
N LYS A 6 -16.99 17.60 9.20
CA LYS A 6 -16.64 16.53 8.26
C LYS A 6 -15.34 15.89 8.73
N MET A 7 -15.39 14.63 9.17
CA MET A 7 -14.19 13.89 9.52
C MET A 7 -13.62 13.26 8.26
N ILE A 8 -12.46 13.76 7.85
CA ILE A 8 -11.74 13.33 6.65
C ILE A 8 -10.61 12.40 7.09
N VAL A 9 -10.63 11.14 6.65
CA VAL A 9 -9.63 10.14 7.04
C VAL A 9 -8.76 9.78 5.83
N ARG A 10 -7.43 9.87 6.01
CA ARG A 10 -6.43 9.31 5.08
C ARG A 10 -6.06 7.91 5.57
N PRO A 11 -6.49 6.83 4.89
CA PRO A 11 -6.22 5.49 5.36
C PRO A 11 -4.76 5.15 5.13
N THR A 12 -4.06 4.77 6.19
CA THR A 12 -2.69 4.22 6.11
C THR A 12 -2.68 2.85 5.47
N LEU A 13 -3.75 2.05 5.61
CA LEU A 13 -3.78 0.64 5.21
C LEU A 13 -4.84 0.30 4.15
N PHE A 14 -5.88 1.13 4.04
CA PHE A 14 -7.06 0.86 3.22
C PHE A 14 -7.27 1.93 2.13
N TRP A 15 -6.20 2.24 1.41
CA TRP A 15 -6.29 3.04 0.18
C TRP A 15 -6.72 2.16 -1.00
N CYS A 16 -7.29 2.77 -2.04
CA CYS A 16 -7.74 2.03 -3.22
C CYS A 16 -6.70 2.05 -4.35
N LEU A 17 -6.58 0.94 -5.09
CA LEU A 17 -5.70 0.80 -6.25
C LEU A 17 -5.92 1.91 -7.30
N PRO A 18 -7.15 2.37 -7.60
CA PRO A 18 -7.37 3.48 -8.54
C PRO A 18 -6.77 4.82 -8.08
N CYS A 19 -6.66 5.07 -6.77
CA CYS A 19 -5.97 6.24 -6.24
C CYS A 19 -4.45 6.05 -6.42
N LEU A 20 -3.89 4.93 -5.96
CA LEU A 20 -2.46 4.65 -6.13
C LEU A 20 -2.03 4.75 -7.60
N ARG A 21 -2.77 4.15 -8.53
CA ARG A 21 -2.51 4.24 -9.98
C ARG A 21 -2.47 5.70 -10.47
N LEU A 22 -3.42 6.52 -10.02
CA LEU A 22 -3.52 7.92 -10.42
C LEU A 22 -2.37 8.74 -9.84
N ASP A 23 -2.06 8.55 -8.56
CA ASP A 23 -0.97 9.27 -7.87
C ASP A 23 0.37 8.90 -8.50
N VAL A 24 0.64 7.62 -8.75
CA VAL A 24 1.84 7.15 -9.47
C VAL A 24 1.96 7.75 -10.87
N GLN A 25 0.83 7.90 -11.58
CA GLN A 25 0.81 8.45 -12.94
C GLN A 25 1.17 9.93 -12.97
N HIS A 26 0.70 10.71 -12.00
CA HIS A 26 0.88 12.16 -11.97
C HIS A 26 2.06 12.61 -11.10
N PHE A 27 2.64 11.71 -10.32
CA PHE A 27 3.77 12.05 -9.45
C PHE A 27 5.04 12.38 -10.25
N LYS A 28 5.64 13.51 -9.89
CA LYS A 28 6.87 14.04 -10.48
C LYS A 28 7.99 14.01 -9.44
N PRO A 29 8.86 12.99 -9.44
CA PRO A 29 9.95 12.90 -8.48
C PRO A 29 10.91 14.08 -8.51
N GLU A 30 11.01 14.77 -9.65
CA GLU A 30 11.88 15.92 -9.89
C GLU A 30 11.53 17.11 -8.99
N GLU A 31 10.32 17.16 -8.43
CA GLU A 31 9.92 18.18 -7.45
C GLU A 31 10.52 17.94 -6.06
N GLY A 32 11.18 16.80 -5.81
CA GLY A 32 11.77 16.47 -4.51
C GLY A 32 10.75 16.40 -3.38
N LYS A 33 9.49 16.07 -3.71
CA LYS A 33 8.38 15.92 -2.77
C LYS A 33 8.16 14.45 -2.43
N MET A 34 7.68 14.20 -1.22
CA MET A 34 7.29 12.87 -0.79
C MET A 34 6.10 12.36 -1.61
N PHE A 35 6.12 11.08 -1.96
CA PHE A 35 4.97 10.41 -2.56
C PHE A 35 3.89 10.18 -1.51
N GLU A 36 2.69 10.69 -1.77
CA GLU A 36 1.50 10.45 -0.95
C GLU A 36 0.40 9.77 -1.76
N ILE A 37 -0.26 8.77 -1.17
CA ILE A 37 -1.46 8.18 -1.75
C ILE A 37 -2.65 9.05 -1.35
N SER A 38 -3.21 9.79 -2.30
CA SER A 38 -4.30 10.75 -2.12
C SER A 38 -5.67 10.06 -2.03
N CYS A 39 -5.74 8.94 -1.32
CA CYS A 39 -7.00 8.26 -1.04
C CYS A 39 -7.61 8.86 0.24
N VAL A 40 -8.84 9.33 0.15
CA VAL A 40 -9.49 10.02 1.27
C VAL A 40 -10.90 9.49 1.45
N ILE A 41 -11.25 9.07 2.66
CA ILE A 41 -12.58 8.55 3.00
C ILE A 41 -13.32 9.64 3.79
N ASP A 42 -14.55 9.94 3.36
CA ASP A 42 -15.50 10.74 4.12
C ASP A 42 -16.35 9.79 4.95
N THR A 43 -16.19 9.80 6.27
CA THR A 43 -16.89 8.85 7.15
C THR A 43 -18.37 9.15 7.32
N HIS A 44 -18.84 10.35 6.94
CA HIS A 44 -20.26 10.72 6.98
C HIS A 44 -21.00 10.21 5.75
N LEU A 45 -20.27 10.00 4.66
CA LEU A 45 -20.79 9.37 3.47
C LEU A 45 -20.60 7.86 3.67
N ILE A 46 -21.68 7.11 3.97
CA ILE A 46 -21.73 5.64 3.85
C ILE A 46 -21.64 5.27 2.36
N ARG A 47 -20.54 5.66 1.72
CA ARG A 47 -20.26 5.40 0.31
C ARG A 47 -19.16 4.36 0.30
N THR A 48 -19.37 3.33 -0.51
CA THR A 48 -18.36 2.31 -0.86
C THR A 48 -17.18 2.89 -1.67
N ARG A 49 -17.01 4.23 -1.69
CA ARG A 49 -16.04 4.94 -2.54
C ARG A 49 -15.41 6.10 -1.77
N CYS A 50 -14.10 6.26 -1.95
CA CYS A 50 -13.33 7.41 -1.48
C CYS A 50 -13.74 8.69 -2.23
N ILE A 51 -13.43 9.86 -1.66
CA ILE A 51 -13.75 11.18 -2.21
C ILE A 51 -13.18 11.34 -3.63
N ALA A 52 -12.00 10.81 -3.90
CA ALA A 52 -11.37 10.90 -5.23
C ALA A 52 -12.07 10.02 -6.29
N CYS A 53 -12.71 8.92 -5.88
CA CYS A 53 -13.41 8.02 -6.79
C CYS A 53 -14.89 8.36 -6.95
N ALA A 54 -15.52 9.01 -5.96
CA ALA A 54 -16.95 9.29 -5.96
C ALA A 54 -17.44 10.18 -7.14
N PRO A 55 -16.74 11.25 -7.55
CA PRO A 55 -17.17 12.11 -8.67
C PRO A 55 -17.00 11.47 -10.04
N LYS A 56 -16.13 10.47 -10.17
CA LYS A 56 -15.81 9.82 -11.44
C LYS A 56 -16.85 8.72 -11.69
N HIS A 57 -17.91 9.05 -12.44
CA HIS A 57 -18.95 8.09 -12.85
C HIS A 57 -18.30 6.76 -13.32
N GLY A 58 -18.69 5.64 -12.68
CA GLY A 58 -18.18 4.31 -13.01
C GLY A 58 -16.82 3.91 -12.43
N ARG A 59 -16.14 4.76 -11.63
CA ARG A 59 -14.94 4.35 -10.88
C ARG A 59 -15.36 3.84 -9.49
N ILE A 60 -15.16 2.54 -9.27
CA ILE A 60 -15.39 1.87 -7.99
C ILE A 60 -14.04 1.81 -7.26
N CYS A 61 -14.04 2.01 -5.94
CA CYS A 61 -12.85 1.76 -5.14
C CYS A 61 -12.56 0.27 -5.17
N GLU A 62 -11.40 -0.07 -5.73
CA GLU A 62 -10.86 -1.42 -5.73
C GLU A 62 -9.76 -1.44 -4.67
N THR A 63 -9.93 -2.25 -3.62
CA THR A 63 -8.89 -2.49 -2.61
C THR A 63 -7.86 -3.46 -3.15
N THR A 64 -6.71 -3.56 -2.49
CA THR A 64 -5.73 -4.63 -2.69
C THR A 64 -6.40 -6.00 -2.55
N SER A 65 -5.87 -7.00 -3.25
CA SER A 65 -6.34 -8.38 -3.15
C SER A 65 -6.08 -8.91 -1.73
N GLU A 66 -7.02 -9.64 -1.14
CA GLU A 66 -6.93 -10.09 0.27
C GLU A 66 -5.61 -10.82 0.58
N ALA A 67 -5.16 -11.72 -0.31
CA ALA A 67 -3.88 -12.44 -0.18
C ALA A 67 -2.61 -11.54 -0.28
N MET A 68 -2.77 -10.26 -0.61
CA MET A 68 -1.68 -9.28 -0.78
C MET A 68 -1.76 -8.11 0.21
N GLU A 69 -2.67 -8.12 1.18
CA GLU A 69 -2.85 -7.02 2.12
C GLU A 69 -1.58 -6.71 2.92
N GLY A 70 -0.83 -7.73 3.34
CA GLY A 70 0.44 -7.55 4.04
C GLY A 70 1.53 -6.96 3.13
N ASN A 71 1.47 -7.20 1.82
CA ASN A 71 2.33 -6.54 0.85
C ASN A 71 1.95 -5.05 0.72
N ALA A 72 0.67 -4.70 0.68
CA ALA A 72 0.20 -3.30 0.67
C ALA A 72 0.56 -2.55 1.95
N TYR A 73 0.39 -3.18 3.11
CA TYR A 73 0.84 -2.68 4.40
C TYR A 73 2.36 -2.41 4.38
N GLY A 74 3.12 -3.41 3.89
CA GLY A 74 4.57 -3.30 3.72
C GLY A 74 4.97 -2.15 2.79
N LEU A 75 4.25 -1.92 1.69
CA LEU A 75 4.48 -0.79 0.80
C LEU A 75 4.40 0.53 1.58
N VAL A 76 3.30 0.79 2.29
CA VAL A 76 3.11 2.06 3.01
C VAL A 76 4.18 2.28 4.07
N ARG A 77 4.58 1.22 4.79
CA ARG A 77 5.70 1.32 5.74
C ARG A 77 7.01 1.69 5.06
N ASN A 78 7.32 1.12 3.90
CA ASN A 78 8.53 1.47 3.15
C ASN A 78 8.47 2.92 2.63
N LEU A 79 7.31 3.38 2.19
CA LEU A 79 7.12 4.79 1.79
C LEU A 79 7.35 5.73 2.97
N HIS A 80 6.73 5.45 4.12
CA HIS A 80 6.86 6.27 5.33
C HIS A 80 8.29 6.27 5.89
N TRP A 81 9.02 5.16 5.76
CA TRP A 81 10.41 5.10 6.23
C TRP A 81 11.29 6.19 5.58
N LEU A 82 11.02 6.56 4.33
CA LEU A 82 11.77 7.60 3.62
C LEU A 82 11.36 9.02 4.03
N SER A 83 10.35 9.20 4.89
CA SER A 83 9.85 10.53 5.27
C SER A 83 10.94 11.49 5.78
N PRO A 84 11.94 11.07 6.60
CA PRO A 84 12.97 11.99 7.07
C PRO A 84 13.87 12.52 5.95
N LEU A 85 13.96 11.81 4.82
CA LEU A 85 14.75 12.25 3.67
C LEU A 85 14.09 13.40 2.91
N PHE A 86 12.85 13.77 3.23
CA PHE A 86 12.10 14.87 2.61
C PHE A 86 12.10 16.15 3.43
N ASP A 87 12.89 16.21 4.50
CA ASP A 87 13.15 17.45 5.23
C ASP A 87 13.74 18.52 4.29
N GLU A 88 13.40 19.78 4.50
CA GLU A 88 13.91 20.90 3.71
C GLU A 88 15.43 21.06 3.87
N GLU A 89 16.00 20.58 4.98
CA GLU A 89 17.44 20.53 5.21
C GLU A 89 18.17 19.53 4.30
N GLN A 90 17.45 18.57 3.70
CA GLN A 90 18.04 17.59 2.79
C GLN A 90 18.25 18.16 1.39
N ALA A 91 19.41 17.83 0.81
CA ALA A 91 19.74 18.18 -0.57
C ALA A 91 18.63 17.73 -1.55
N LEU A 92 18.32 18.59 -2.52
CA LEU A 92 17.26 18.32 -3.49
C LEU A 92 17.52 17.01 -4.25
N GLU A 93 18.78 16.72 -4.57
CA GLU A 93 19.21 15.50 -5.25
C GLU A 93 18.84 14.25 -4.43
N THR A 94 19.04 14.29 -3.11
CA THR A 94 18.64 13.22 -2.18
C THR A 94 17.13 13.04 -2.18
N ARG A 95 16.38 14.14 -2.07
CA ARG A 95 14.91 14.13 -2.10
C ARG A 95 14.36 13.57 -3.41
N VAL A 96 14.91 14.00 -4.54
CA VAL A 96 14.54 13.50 -5.87
C VAL A 96 14.85 12.01 -6.01
N ALA A 97 15.99 11.55 -5.52
CA ALA A 97 16.34 10.13 -5.56
C ALA A 97 15.42 9.29 -4.67
N ALA A 98 15.09 9.76 -3.45
CA ALA A 98 14.12 9.12 -2.58
C ALA A 98 12.71 9.07 -3.22
N ALA A 99 12.27 10.16 -3.84
CA ALA A 99 10.99 10.22 -4.56
C ALA A 99 10.95 9.20 -5.72
N LYS A 100 12.05 9.06 -6.48
CA LYS A 100 12.14 8.04 -7.55
C LYS A 100 11.99 6.63 -6.99
N LEU A 101 12.65 6.31 -5.87
CA LEU A 101 12.51 5.02 -5.20
C LEU A 101 11.07 4.74 -4.76
N GLN A 102 10.40 5.73 -4.15
CA GLN A 102 8.99 5.61 -3.75
C GLN A 102 8.09 5.31 -4.95
N ARG A 103 8.22 6.10 -6.02
CA ARG A 103 7.43 5.92 -7.25
C ARG A 103 7.64 4.53 -7.86
N ASP A 104 8.90 4.10 -7.98
CA ASP A 104 9.25 2.85 -8.65
C ASP A 104 8.81 1.63 -7.82
N LEU A 105 8.85 1.74 -6.48
CA LEU A 105 8.27 0.73 -5.58
C LEU A 105 6.74 0.65 -5.74
N CYS A 106 6.04 1.79 -5.78
CA CYS A 106 4.60 1.84 -6.02
C CYS A 106 4.21 1.24 -7.38
N ARG A 107 4.99 1.53 -8.44
CA ARG A 107 4.79 0.92 -9.78
C ARG A 107 4.95 -0.59 -9.74
N SER A 108 5.99 -1.07 -9.06
CA SER A 108 6.25 -2.50 -8.90
C SER A 108 5.11 -3.18 -8.15
N PHE A 109 4.61 -2.56 -7.08
CA PHE A 109 3.44 -3.07 -6.35
C PHE A 109 2.20 -3.19 -7.25
N LEU A 110 1.87 -2.13 -8.01
CA LEU A 110 0.73 -2.14 -8.93
C LEU A 110 0.85 -3.24 -10.01
N HIS A 111 2.08 -3.47 -10.49
CA HIS A 111 2.35 -4.52 -11.46
C HIS A 111 2.12 -5.92 -10.87
N VAL A 112 2.71 -6.19 -9.71
CA VAL A 112 2.54 -7.47 -9.00
C VAL A 112 1.07 -7.72 -8.65
N GLU A 113 0.37 -6.72 -8.14
CA GLU A 113 -1.06 -6.80 -7.83
C GLU A 113 -1.88 -7.14 -9.08
N SER A 114 -1.54 -6.58 -10.25
CA SER A 114 -2.18 -6.93 -11.51
C SER A 114 -1.92 -8.40 -11.88
N MET A 115 -0.66 -8.84 -11.84
CA MET A 115 -0.30 -10.23 -12.16
C MET A 115 -1.01 -11.24 -11.27
N HIS A 116 -1.08 -10.96 -9.96
CA HIS A 116 -1.79 -11.78 -8.98
C HIS A 116 -3.29 -11.86 -9.32
N ARG A 117 -3.92 -10.71 -9.58
CA ARG A 117 -5.34 -10.66 -9.95
C ARG A 117 -5.65 -11.42 -11.23
N ASP A 118 -4.77 -11.32 -12.22
CA ASP A 118 -4.91 -12.01 -13.50
C ASP A 118 -4.76 -13.52 -13.32
N ALA A 119 -3.76 -13.97 -12.55
CA ALA A 119 -3.53 -15.38 -12.24
C ALA A 119 -4.74 -16.04 -11.54
N HIS A 120 -5.39 -15.30 -10.63
CA HIS A 120 -6.56 -15.76 -9.90
C HIS A 120 -7.90 -15.41 -10.57
N LYS A 121 -7.88 -14.79 -11.75
CA LYS A 121 -9.08 -14.36 -12.49
C LYS A 121 -10.03 -13.50 -11.65
N ILE A 122 -9.47 -12.68 -10.75
CA ILE A 122 -10.22 -11.74 -9.89
C ILE A 122 -10.18 -10.30 -10.42
N ALA A 123 -9.66 -10.09 -11.64
CA ALA A 123 -9.60 -8.78 -12.27
C ALA A 123 -10.99 -8.24 -12.67
N GLY A 124 -11.32 -7.00 -12.28
CA GLY A 124 -12.42 -6.23 -12.89
C GLY A 124 -13.49 -5.70 -11.93
N ARG A 125 -14.18 -4.65 -12.41
CA ARG A 125 -15.11 -3.75 -11.69
C ARG A 125 -16.39 -4.39 -11.12
N ARG A 126 -16.61 -5.68 -11.31
CA ARG A 126 -17.81 -6.34 -10.81
C ARG A 126 -17.40 -7.10 -9.57
N LEU A 127 -17.80 -6.53 -8.43
CA LEU A 127 -17.88 -7.16 -7.11
C LEU A 127 -17.82 -8.68 -7.26
N PHE A 128 -16.84 -9.30 -6.61
CA PHE A 128 -16.51 -10.71 -6.40
C PHE A 128 -17.64 -11.79 -6.49
N ARG A 129 -18.91 -11.45 -6.68
CA ARG A 129 -20.04 -12.39 -6.76
C ARG A 129 -20.11 -13.20 -8.05
N ASN A 130 -19.57 -12.72 -9.17
CA ASN A 130 -19.80 -13.36 -10.50
C ASN A 130 -18.52 -13.65 -11.30
N GLN A 131 -17.34 -13.62 -10.67
CA GLN A 131 -16.09 -13.95 -11.36
C GLN A 131 -15.83 -15.45 -11.25
N VAL A 132 -15.41 -16.06 -12.37
CA VAL A 132 -15.16 -17.50 -12.50
C VAL A 132 -14.13 -18.00 -11.47
N GLY A 133 -13.21 -17.15 -11.00
CA GLY A 133 -12.20 -17.49 -9.99
C GLY A 133 -12.51 -17.07 -8.56
N ALA A 134 -13.67 -16.46 -8.28
CA ALA A 134 -13.93 -15.87 -6.97
C ALA A 134 -14.03 -16.91 -5.84
N GLU A 135 -14.66 -18.06 -6.09
CA GLU A 135 -14.78 -19.12 -5.07
C GLU A 135 -13.44 -19.81 -4.82
N ASP A 136 -12.66 -20.10 -5.86
CA ASP A 136 -11.31 -20.66 -5.74
C ASP A 136 -10.39 -19.69 -4.97
N TYR A 137 -10.50 -18.39 -5.26
CA TYR A 137 -9.73 -17.36 -4.57
C TYR A 137 -10.13 -17.23 -3.09
N LYS A 138 -11.43 -17.25 -2.77
CA LYS A 138 -11.91 -17.27 -1.38
C LYS A 138 -11.40 -18.49 -0.63
N LYS A 139 -11.41 -19.67 -1.26
CA LYS A 139 -10.88 -20.90 -0.68
C LYS A 139 -9.38 -20.76 -0.39
N LEU A 140 -8.60 -20.24 -1.33
CA LEU A 140 -7.18 -19.96 -1.14
C LEU A 140 -6.94 -18.99 0.02
N VAL A 141 -7.73 -17.93 0.16
CA VAL A 141 -7.64 -16.99 1.28
C VAL A 141 -7.96 -17.69 2.60
N ALA A 142 -9.06 -18.45 2.64
CA ALA A 142 -9.50 -19.17 3.83
C ALA A 142 -8.50 -20.23 4.30
N GLU A 143 -7.83 -20.92 3.37
CA GLU A 143 -6.79 -21.91 3.68
C GLU A 143 -5.55 -21.27 4.33
N ARG A 144 -5.34 -19.96 4.13
CA ARG A 144 -4.17 -19.24 4.67
C ARG A 144 -4.45 -18.50 5.96
N GLN A 145 -5.70 -18.16 6.23
CA GLN A 145 -6.08 -17.48 7.47
C GLN A 145 -5.61 -18.21 8.74
N PRO A 146 -5.65 -19.55 8.84
CA PRO A 146 -5.15 -20.27 10.02
C PRO A 146 -3.64 -20.16 10.25
N ALA A 147 -2.85 -19.80 9.22
CA ALA A 147 -1.42 -19.57 9.35
C ALA A 147 -1.08 -18.19 9.97
N LEU A 148 -2.09 -17.34 10.14
CA LEU A 148 -1.99 -16.06 10.83
C LEU A 148 -2.08 -16.31 12.35
N ALA A 149 -1.26 -15.60 13.12
CA ALA A 149 -1.32 -15.62 14.58
C ALA A 149 -2.71 -15.15 15.09
N PRO A 150 -3.16 -15.69 16.23
CA PRO A 150 -4.43 -15.32 16.83
C PRO A 150 -4.46 -13.85 17.27
N ILE A 151 -5.62 -13.19 17.10
CA ILE A 151 -5.84 -11.78 17.44
C ILE A 151 -5.45 -11.53 18.92
N PRO A 152 -4.62 -10.50 19.21
CA PRO A 152 -4.23 -10.19 20.57
C PRO A 152 -5.44 -9.69 21.35
N ASP A 153 -5.45 -9.92 22.65
CA ASP A 153 -6.48 -9.39 23.53
C ASP A 153 -6.52 -7.85 23.51
N GLU A 154 -7.67 -7.26 23.83
CA GLU A 154 -7.90 -5.81 23.88
C GLU A 154 -6.98 -5.10 24.88
N SER A 155 -6.43 -5.83 25.86
CA SER A 155 -5.41 -5.34 26.81
C SER A 155 -4.00 -5.16 26.19
N THR A 156 -3.80 -5.57 24.94
CA THR A 156 -2.51 -5.50 24.25
C THR A 156 -2.14 -4.06 23.88
N SER A 157 -0.87 -3.67 24.10
CA SER A 157 -0.42 -2.30 23.83
C SER A 157 -0.59 -1.90 22.35
N PRO A 158 -0.80 -0.60 22.04
CA PRO A 158 -0.97 -0.11 20.67
C PRO A 158 0.18 -0.50 19.71
N ASP A 159 1.41 -0.53 20.22
CA ASP A 159 2.59 -0.95 19.45
C ASP A 159 2.54 -2.44 19.10
N LEU A 160 2.12 -3.27 20.05
CA LEU A 160 1.94 -4.71 19.83
C LEU A 160 0.75 -4.99 18.90
N GLN A 161 -0.34 -4.22 19.00
CA GLN A 161 -1.45 -4.30 18.03
C GLN A 161 -0.99 -3.91 16.62
N THR A 162 -0.16 -2.87 16.49
CA THR A 162 0.38 -2.44 15.19
C THR A 162 1.32 -3.50 14.58
N ARG A 163 2.18 -4.10 15.40
CA ARG A 163 3.04 -5.22 14.98
C ARG A 163 2.22 -6.46 14.63
N PHE A 164 1.22 -6.78 15.43
CA PHE A 164 0.28 -7.86 15.15
C PHE A 164 -0.40 -7.66 13.79
N LEU A 165 -0.93 -6.47 13.50
CA LEU A 165 -1.54 -6.18 12.20
C LEU A 165 -0.53 -6.34 11.06
N ALA A 166 0.73 -5.94 11.24
CA ALA A 166 1.77 -6.13 10.25
C ALA A 166 2.07 -7.61 9.96
N ASP A 167 2.03 -8.45 10.99
CA ASP A 167 2.36 -9.87 10.94
C ASP A 167 1.14 -10.75 10.61
N ASN A 168 -0.07 -10.22 10.75
CA ASN A 168 -1.35 -10.92 10.53
C ASN A 168 -2.13 -10.47 9.29
N MET A 169 -1.42 -9.97 8.29
CA MET A 169 -1.99 -9.78 6.97
C MET A 169 -1.39 -10.78 6.00
N LEU A 170 -2.23 -11.32 5.12
CA LEU A 170 -1.79 -12.26 4.10
C LEU A 170 -0.80 -11.60 3.15
N ARG A 171 0.19 -12.39 2.74
CA ARG A 171 1.25 -11.98 1.83
C ARG A 171 1.40 -13.03 0.74
N LEU A 172 1.98 -12.61 -0.38
CA LEU A 172 2.46 -13.54 -1.39
C LEU A 172 3.42 -14.57 -0.77
N TRP A 173 3.15 -15.84 -1.02
CA TRP A 173 3.98 -16.99 -0.66
C TRP A 173 4.98 -17.33 -1.77
N ILE A 174 6.05 -18.03 -1.39
CA ILE A 174 7.02 -18.56 -2.37
C ILE A 174 6.28 -19.48 -3.34
N GLY A 175 6.50 -19.26 -4.64
CA GLY A 175 5.86 -20.02 -5.72
C GLY A 175 4.60 -19.35 -6.28
N GLU A 176 4.09 -18.30 -5.64
CA GLU A 176 2.96 -17.54 -6.19
C GLU A 176 3.38 -16.57 -7.30
N VAL A 177 2.43 -16.30 -8.20
CA VAL A 177 2.61 -15.32 -9.27
C VAL A 177 2.86 -13.94 -8.66
N GLY A 178 3.95 -13.29 -9.07
CA GLY A 178 4.33 -11.97 -8.57
C GLY A 178 5.21 -12.00 -7.31
N TYR A 179 5.41 -13.17 -6.68
CA TYR A 179 6.24 -13.26 -5.47
C TYR A 179 7.68 -12.78 -5.74
N PHE A 180 8.34 -13.33 -6.75
CA PHE A 180 9.74 -13.01 -7.04
C PHE A 180 9.90 -11.57 -7.52
N GLU A 181 8.97 -11.06 -8.32
CA GLU A 181 8.91 -9.69 -8.80
C GLU A 181 8.81 -8.72 -7.61
N TRP A 182 7.93 -9.00 -6.65
CA TRP A 182 7.80 -8.19 -5.45
C TRP A 182 9.06 -8.24 -4.57
N ARG A 183 9.63 -9.44 -4.37
CA ARG A 183 10.88 -9.59 -3.60
C ARG A 183 12.05 -8.85 -4.26
N ASN A 184 12.14 -8.89 -5.58
CA ASN A 184 13.18 -8.15 -6.31
C ASN A 184 12.96 -6.63 -6.23
N ALA A 185 11.72 -6.15 -6.34
CA ALA A 185 11.40 -4.73 -6.16
C ALA A 185 11.79 -4.24 -4.75
N LEU A 186 11.47 -5.01 -3.71
CA LEU A 186 11.89 -4.71 -2.34
C LEU A 186 13.41 -4.71 -2.18
N ARG A 187 14.13 -5.64 -2.84
CA ARG A 187 15.59 -5.66 -2.81
C ARG A 187 16.17 -4.39 -3.45
N ILE A 188 15.73 -4.03 -4.65
CA ILE A 188 16.16 -2.82 -5.36
C ILE A 188 15.90 -1.57 -4.51
N PHE A 189 14.70 -1.47 -3.92
CA PHE A 189 14.33 -0.39 -3.02
C PHE A 189 15.27 -0.32 -1.81
N ASN A 190 15.53 -1.45 -1.14
CA ASN A 190 16.40 -1.51 0.03
C ASN A 190 17.86 -1.16 -0.30
N ASP A 191 18.36 -1.60 -1.46
CA ASP A 191 19.70 -1.27 -1.93
C ASP A 191 19.82 0.23 -2.25
N GLY A 192 18.81 0.80 -2.92
CA GLY A 192 18.71 2.24 -3.17
C GLY A 192 18.67 3.05 -1.88
N ARG A 193 17.85 2.62 -0.92
CA ARG A 193 17.73 3.22 0.40
C ARG A 193 19.06 3.24 1.16
N LYS A 194 19.79 2.11 1.18
CA LYS A 194 21.12 2.03 1.83
C LYS A 194 22.12 3.00 1.19
N LYS A 195 22.05 3.21 -0.12
CA LYS A 195 22.91 4.17 -0.82
C LYS A 195 22.60 5.61 -0.42
N LEU A 196 21.32 5.97 -0.27
CA LEU A 196 20.93 7.32 0.16
C LEU A 196 21.44 7.64 1.56
N VAL A 197 21.31 6.69 2.51
CA VAL A 197 21.82 6.89 3.88
C VAL A 197 23.35 6.99 3.91
N ARG A 198 24.06 6.13 3.18
CA ARG A 198 25.53 6.15 3.15
C ARG A 198 26.11 7.36 2.42
N GLY A 199 25.39 7.91 1.44
CA GLY A 199 25.82 9.06 0.65
C GLY A 199 25.58 10.42 1.32
N GLY A 200 24.86 10.47 2.45
CA GLY A 200 24.45 11.71 3.13
C GLY A 200 24.72 11.74 4.64
N GLY A 201 25.82 11.16 5.13
CA GLY A 201 26.11 11.00 6.57
C GLY A 201 25.96 12.28 7.43
N PRO A 202 25.79 12.13 8.77
CA PRO A 202 26.58 11.23 9.61
C PRO A 202 25.85 9.94 9.99
N GLY A 203 26.66 8.99 10.48
CA GLY A 203 26.31 7.58 10.66
C GLY A 203 25.33 7.25 11.77
N GLU A 204 25.01 5.95 11.77
CA GLU A 204 24.65 5.10 12.90
C GLU A 204 23.94 5.77 14.08
N ASP A 205 22.62 5.60 14.13
CA ASP A 205 21.90 4.97 15.26
C ASP A 205 20.38 5.05 15.04
N TYR A 206 19.79 3.97 14.50
CA TYR A 206 18.38 3.60 14.66
C TYR A 206 18.19 2.09 14.48
#